data_AF-A0A8E6N6B1-F1
#
_entry.id   AF-A0A8E6N6B1-F1
#
_cell.length_a   1.000
_cell.length_b   1.000
_cell.length_c   1.000
_cell.angle_alpha   90.00
_cell.angle_beta   90.00
_cell.angle_gamma   90.00
#
_symmetry.space_group_name_H-M   'P 1'
#
loop_
_entity.id
_entity.type
_entity.pdbx_description
1 polymer ?
#
loop_
_entity_poly.entity_id
_entity_poly.type
_entity_poly.pdbx_seq_one_letter_code
_entity_poly.pdbx_strand_id
1 'polypeptide(L)'
;MQSPLRILRKSQGMTLSYVAKGVDIDPGNLSRIERGQQIASLDIAERLVRFFSGKINELEILYPHRYSNCTGVSTDIKPQE
;
A
#
# COMPACT_ATOMS: atom_id res chain seq x y z
N MET A 1 9.42 3.61 -9.91
CA MET A 1 9.38 3.11 -8.52
C MET A 1 8.31 2.03 -8.41
N GLN A 2 8.60 0.92 -7.73
CA GLN A 2 7.60 -0.08 -7.35
C GLN A 2 7.36 0.10 -5.84
N SER A 3 6.24 0.71 -5.45
CA SER A 3 5.86 0.79 -4.03
C SER A 3 5.37 -0.58 -3.54
N PRO A 4 5.47 -0.86 -2.22
CA PRO A 4 4.89 -2.07 -1.63
C PRO A 4 3.41 -2.23 -1.98
N LEU A 5 2.65 -1.13 -1.95
CA LEU A 5 1.25 -1.10 -2.31
C LEU A 5 1.00 -1.58 -3.75
N ARG A 6 1.79 -1.11 -4.71
CA ARG A 6 1.69 -1.51 -6.12
C ARG A 6 2.02 -2.99 -6.33
N ILE A 7 3.02 -3.50 -5.62
CA ILE A 7 3.44 -4.90 -5.68
C ILE A 7 2.31 -5.77 -5.11
N LEU A 8 1.80 -5.43 -3.93
CA LEU A 8 0.71 -6.16 -3.30
C LEU A 8 -0.52 -6.19 -4.19
N ARG A 9 -0.98 -5.05 -4.71
CA ARG A 9 -2.13 -4.98 -5.62
C ARG A 9 -1.94 -5.89 -6.83
N LYS A 10 -0.78 -5.84 -7.49
CA LYS A 10 -0.47 -6.71 -8.63
C LYS A 10 -0.42 -8.18 -8.26
N SER A 11 0.14 -8.53 -7.11
CA SER A 11 0.20 -9.92 -6.62
C SER A 11 -1.18 -10.53 -6.42
N GLN A 12 -2.18 -9.70 -6.07
CA GLN A 12 -3.57 -10.11 -5.91
C GLN A 12 -4.39 -10.01 -7.21
N GLY A 13 -3.77 -9.67 -8.34
CA GLY A 13 -4.46 -9.50 -9.64
C GLY A 13 -5.47 -8.35 -9.67
N MET A 14 -5.41 -7.42 -8.72
CA MET A 14 -6.40 -6.35 -8.58
C MET A 14 -6.10 -5.17 -9.51
N THR A 15 -7.14 -4.59 -10.10
CA THR A 15 -7.03 -3.36 -10.89
C THR A 15 -7.00 -2.12 -9.99
N LEU A 16 -6.46 -1.01 -10.48
CA LEU A 16 -6.47 0.27 -9.75
C LEU A 16 -7.91 0.67 -9.38
N SER A 17 -8.84 0.57 -10.33
CA SER A 17 -10.23 0.95 -10.11
C SER A 17 -10.93 0.09 -9.06
N TYR A 18 -10.60 -1.20 -8.98
CA TYR A 18 -11.17 -2.10 -7.97
C TYR A 18 -10.75 -1.68 -6.57
N VAL A 19 -9.44 -1.49 -6.35
CA VAL A 19 -8.91 -1.05 -5.05
C VAL A 19 -9.45 0.34 -4.72
N ALA A 20 -9.33 1.29 -5.65
CA ALA A 20 -9.77 2.67 -5.45
C ALA A 20 -11.25 2.76 -5.07
N LYS A 21 -12.12 1.96 -5.68
CA LYS A 21 -13.54 1.84 -5.28
C LYS A 21 -13.71 1.24 -3.89
N GLY A 22 -12.93 0.21 -3.54
CA GLY A 22 -12.95 -0.42 -2.22
C GLY A 22 -12.47 0.48 -1.09
N VAL A 23 -11.60 1.45 -1.40
CA VAL A 23 -11.11 2.46 -0.47
C VAL A 23 -11.77 3.82 -0.69
N ASP A 24 -12.80 3.90 -1.53
CA ASP A 24 -13.53 5.11 -1.91
C ASP A 24 -12.61 6.35 -2.13
N ILE A 25 -11.68 6.16 -3.08
CA ILE A 25 -10.80 7.19 -3.64
C ILE A 25 -10.80 7.10 -5.17
N ASP A 26 -10.28 8.14 -5.83
CA ASP A 26 -10.09 8.14 -7.28
C ASP A 26 -8.92 7.21 -7.71
N PRO A 27 -9.07 6.43 -8.81
CA PRO A 27 -7.99 5.58 -9.33
C PRO A 27 -6.72 6.35 -9.71
N GLY A 28 -6.84 7.60 -10.15
CA GLY A 28 -5.74 8.50 -10.42
C GLY A 28 -5.01 8.93 -9.14
N ASN A 29 -5.74 9.18 -8.05
CA ASN A 29 -5.15 9.41 -6.73
C ASN A 29 -4.34 8.19 -6.26
N LEU A 30 -4.95 7.00 -6.31
CA LEU A 30 -4.25 5.74 -5.99
C LEU A 30 -2.99 5.55 -6.85
N SER A 31 -3.07 5.84 -8.15
CA SER A 31 -1.92 5.78 -9.06
C SER A 31 -0.79 6.75 -8.68
N ARG A 32 -1.10 7.95 -8.19
CA ARG A 32 -0.08 8.91 -7.70
C ARG A 32 0.57 8.41 -6.42
N ILE A 33 -0.23 7.85 -5.49
CA ILE A 33 0.25 7.24 -4.25
C ILE A 33 1.19 6.07 -4.56
N GLU A 34 0.78 5.13 -5.42
CA GLU A 34 1.59 3.99 -5.81
C GLU A 34 2.92 4.36 -6.46
N ARG A 35 2.98 5.53 -7.11
CA ARG A 35 4.19 6.06 -7.76
C ARG A 35 4.99 7.00 -6.86
N GLY A 36 4.56 7.24 -5.61
CA GLY A 36 5.20 8.16 -4.68
C GLY A 36 5.11 9.64 -5.07
N GLN A 37 4.23 9.99 -6.02
CA GLN A 37 3.99 11.37 -6.42
C GLN A 37 3.08 12.12 -5.44
N GLN A 38 2.28 11.38 -4.68
CA GLN A 38 1.38 11.90 -3.66
C GLN A 38 1.53 11.05 -2.40
N ILE A 39 1.63 11.69 -1.24
CA ILE A 39 1.59 10.99 0.04
C ILE A 39 0.12 10.79 0.40
N ALA A 40 -0.26 9.57 0.77
CA ALA A 40 -1.62 9.29 1.25
C ALA A 40 -1.89 10.05 2.56
N SER A 41 -3.13 10.45 2.80
CA SER A 41 -3.54 10.88 4.14
C SER A 41 -3.57 9.67 5.10
N LEU A 42 -3.55 9.95 6.40
CA LEU A 42 -3.70 8.92 7.44
C LEU A 42 -5.00 8.10 7.25
N ASP A 43 -6.12 8.77 6.98
CA ASP A 43 -7.40 8.10 6.67
C ASP A 43 -7.29 7.12 5.49
N ILE A 44 -6.68 7.55 4.38
CA ILE A 44 -6.53 6.70 3.19
C ILE A 44 -5.59 5.54 3.49
N ALA A 45 -4.51 5.78 4.25
CA ALA A 45 -3.60 4.73 4.67
C ALA A 45 -4.31 3.68 5.53
N GLU A 46 -5.06 4.08 6.56
CA GLU A 46 -5.83 3.18 7.40
C GLU A 46 -6.83 2.34 6.57
N ARG A 47 -7.59 3.00 5.68
CA ARG A 47 -8.57 2.32 4.84
C ARG A 47 -7.91 1.33 3.88
N LEU A 48 -6.74 1.66 3.32
CA LEU A 48 -5.94 0.74 2.49
C LEU A 48 -5.46 -0.46 3.30
N VAL A 49 -4.94 -0.27 4.51
CA VAL A 49 -4.53 -1.36 5.41
C VAL A 49 -5.71 -2.29 5.70
N ARG A 50 -6.87 -1.73 6.03
CA ARG A 50 -8.10 -2.50 6.26
C ARG A 50 -8.55 -3.26 5.02
N PHE A 51 -8.53 -2.61 3.84
CA PHE A 51 -8.88 -3.23 2.57
C PHE A 51 -8.00 -4.44 2.26
N PHE A 52 -6.70 -4.36 2.53
CA PHE A 52 -5.76 -5.46 2.35
C PHE A 52 -5.66 -6.39 3.57
N SER A 53 -6.55 -6.26 4.55
CA SER A 53 -6.59 -7.09 5.76
C SER A 53 -5.24 -7.17 6.50
N GLY A 54 -4.50 -6.05 6.56
CA GLY A 54 -3.21 -5.98 7.25
C GLY A 54 -2.02 -6.57 6.50
N LYS A 55 -2.16 -7.02 5.24
CA LYS A 55 -1.03 -7.47 4.41
C LYS A 55 -0.02 -6.37 4.07
N ILE A 56 -0.40 -5.12 4.28
CA ILE A 56 0.44 -3.93 4.19
C ILE A 56 0.13 -3.06 5.40
N ASN A 57 1.12 -2.34 5.91
CA ASN A 57 0.95 -1.43 7.03
C ASN A 57 0.90 0.05 6.58
N GLU A 58 0.49 0.94 7.49
CA GLU A 58 0.36 2.37 7.21
C GLU A 58 1.71 3.00 6.86
N LEU A 59 2.80 2.55 7.50
CA LEU A 59 4.15 3.09 7.25
C LEU A 59 4.64 2.79 5.83
N GLU A 60 4.31 1.62 5.28
CA GLU A 60 4.63 1.22 3.91
C GLU A 60 3.86 2.06 2.88
N ILE A 61 2.64 2.50 3.24
CA ILE A 61 1.80 3.36 2.40
C ILE A 61 2.26 4.82 2.48
N LEU A 62 2.56 5.32 3.69
CA LEU A 62 2.95 6.71 3.94
C LEU A 62 4.40 6.98 3.52
N TYR A 63 5.29 6.00 3.69
CA TYR A 63 6.72 6.12 3.41
C TYR A 63 7.20 5.06 2.41
N PRO A 64 6.65 5.01 1.18
CA PRO A 64 6.95 3.95 0.23
C PRO A 64 8.44 3.87 -0.09
N HIS A 65 9.15 5.01 -0.13
CA HIS A 65 10.59 5.10 -0.38
C HIS A 65 11.45 4.27 0.60
N ARG A 66 10.98 4.04 1.83
CA ARG A 66 11.69 3.18 2.81
C ARG A 66 11.62 1.70 2.47
N TYR A 67 10.65 1.30 1.65
CA TYR A 67 10.28 -0.08 1.38
C TYR A 67 10.29 -0.43 -0.12
N SER A 68 10.47 0.55 -1.01
CA SER A 68 10.51 0.42 -2.47
C SER A 68 11.58 -0.54 -3.00
N ASN A 69 12.56 -0.92 -2.18
CA ASN A 69 13.68 -1.80 -2.54
C ASN A 69 13.66 -3.14 -1.79
N CYS A 70 12.67 -3.42 -0.94
CA CYS A 70 12.63 -4.64 -0.15
C CYS A 70 11.84 -5.72 -0.89
N THR A 71 12.45 -6.32 -1.91
CA THR A 71 11.95 -7.55 -2.52
C THR A 71 12.20 -8.71 -1.54
N GLY A 72 11.19 -9.07 -0.75
CA GLY A 72 11.07 -10.43 -0.18
C GLY A 72 11.40 -10.62 1.31
N VAL A 73 10.68 -9.96 2.22
CA VAL A 73 10.63 -10.42 3.63
C VAL A 73 9.19 -10.43 4.13
N SER A 74 8.67 -11.65 4.34
CA SER A 74 7.50 -11.93 5.15
C SER A 74 7.68 -11.31 6.53
N THR A 75 6.71 -10.51 6.97
CA THR A 75 6.69 -9.95 8.32
C THR A 75 6.39 -11.05 9.34
N ASP A 76 7.42 -11.73 9.79
CA ASP A 76 7.48 -12.32 11.13
C ASP A 76 8.24 -11.35 12.04
N ILE A 77 7.63 -10.20 12.35
CA ILE A 77 8.08 -9.41 13.50
C ILE A 77 7.36 -10.00 14.71
N LYS A 78 7.97 -11.02 15.31
CA LYS A 78 7.69 -11.37 16.70
C LYS A 78 8.17 -10.21 17.57
N PRO A 79 7.38 -9.70 18.53
CA PRO A 79 7.88 -8.78 19.54
C PRO A 79 9.00 -9.49 20.30
N GLN A 80 10.20 -8.91 20.29
CA GLN A 80 11.28 -9.37 21.16
C GLN A 80 11.02 -8.84 22.57
N GLU A 81 11.10 -9.78 23.52
CA GLU A 81 10.82 -9.69 24.96
C GLU A 81 11.67 -8.65 25.71
#